data_AF-A0ABD5DIF3-F1
#
_entry.id   AF-A0ABD5DIF3-F1
#
_cell.length_a   1.000
_cell.length_b   1.000
_cell.length_c   1.000
_cell.angle_alpha   90.00
_cell.angle_beta   90.00
_cell.angle_gamma   90.00
#
_symmetry.space_group_name_H-M   'P 1'
#
loop_
_entity.id
_entity.type
_entity.pdbx_description
1 polymer ?
#
loop_
_entity_poly.entity_id
_entity_poly.type
_entity_poly.pdbx_seq_one_letter_code
_entity_poly.pdbx_strand_id
1 'polypeptide(L)' 'YASMSNRVMSHLEELAPRVEQYSIDEMFLDIRGIDSCINYEDFGRQLREHVRSGTGLTIGVGMGPTKTLAKSAQWA' A
#
# COMPACT_ATOMS: atom_id res chain seq x y z
N TYR A 1 7.18 3.65 -17.31
CA TYR A 1 6.41 2.82 -16.36
C TYR A 1 7.26 2.33 -15.20
N ALA A 2 8.36 1.62 -15.42
CA ALA A 2 9.22 1.13 -14.32
C ALA A 2 9.72 2.24 -13.36
N SER A 3 10.09 3.42 -13.87
CA SER A 3 10.49 4.56 -13.02
C SER A 3 9.38 5.06 -12.08
N MET A 4 8.11 5.00 -12.51
CA MET A 4 6.97 5.36 -11.67
C MET A 4 6.64 4.29 -10.65
N SER A 5 6.73 3.01 -11.04
CA SER A 5 6.60 1.88 -10.12
C SER A 5 7.61 1.98 -8.97
N ASN A 6 8.88 2.26 -9.28
CA ASN A 6 9.92 2.45 -8.27
C ASN A 6 9.62 3.63 -7.33
N ARG A 7 9.08 4.73 -7.86
CA ARG A 7 8.73 5.91 -7.04
C ARG A 7 7.57 5.60 -6.09
N VAL A 8 6.54 4.90 -6.56
CA VAL A 8 5.45 4.41 -5.69
C VAL A 8 6.01 3.49 -4.61
N MET A 9 6.87 2.54 -4.99
CA MET A 9 7.51 1.60 -4.06
C MET A 9 8.26 2.33 -2.94
N SER A 10 9.08 3.33 -3.27
CA SER A 10 9.80 4.13 -2.26
C SER A 10 8.84 4.81 -1.27
N HIS A 11 7.72 5.37 -1.73
CA HIS A 11 6.72 5.95 -0.84
C HIS A 11 6.01 4.92 0.05
N LEU A 12 5.82 3.69 -0.43
CA LEU A 12 5.25 2.61 0.39
C LEU A 12 6.23 2.15 1.47
N GLU A 13 7.53 2.05 1.13
CA GLU A 13 8.60 1.66 2.07
C GLU A 13 8.81 2.68 3.20
N GLU A 14 8.45 3.94 2.99
CA GLU A 14 8.49 4.98 4.04
C GLU A 14 7.43 4.75 5.14
N LEU A 15 6.31 4.10 4.81
CA LEU A 15 5.17 3.92 5.71
C LEU A 15 5.00 2.49 6.22
N ALA A 16 5.54 1.50 5.52
CA ALA A 16 5.46 0.10 5.92
C ALA A 16 6.85 -0.54 6.03
N PRO A 17 7.09 -1.33 7.09
CA PRO A 17 8.40 -1.92 7.35
C PRO A 17 8.82 -2.95 6.30
N ARG A 18 7.86 -3.55 5.58
CA ARG A 18 8.13 -4.53 4.54
C ARG A 18 7.12 -4.42 3.41
N VAL A 19 7.64 -4.18 2.22
CA VAL A 19 6.91 -4.13 0.95
C VAL A 19 7.44 -5.25 0.05
N GLU A 20 6.53 -6.00 -0.56
CA GLU A 20 6.83 -7.07 -1.51
C GLU A 20 6.20 -6.71 -2.85
N GLN A 21 7.03 -6.54 -3.88
CA GLN A 21 6.55 -6.29 -5.24
C GLN A 21 6.04 -7.60 -5.87
N TYR A 22 4.77 -7.62 -6.29
CA TYR A 22 4.18 -8.74 -7.02
C TYR A 22 4.21 -8.51 -8.54
N SER A 23 3.95 -7.28 -8.98
CA SER A 23 4.04 -6.83 -10.37
C SER A 23 4.49 -5.36 -10.45
N ILE A 24 4.47 -4.77 -11.65
CA ILE A 24 4.81 -3.36 -11.85
C ILE A 24 3.82 -2.42 -11.12
N ASP A 25 2.58 -2.86 -10.94
CA ASP A 25 1.45 -2.09 -10.40
C ASP A 25 0.82 -2.70 -9.13
N GLU A 26 1.28 -3.87 -8.69
CA GLU A 26 0.79 -4.54 -7.50
C GLU A 26 1.91 -4.80 -6.48
N MET A 27 1.67 -4.37 -5.24
CA MET A 27 2.57 -4.57 -4.10
C MET A 27 1.79 -5.06 -2.89
N PHE A 28 2.40 -5.95 -2.10
CA PHE A 28 1.88 -6.41 -0.82
C PHE A 28 2.69 -5.80 0.33
N LEU A 29 1.99 -5.29 1.34
CA LEU A 29 2.61 -4.69 2.51
C LEU A 29 2.37 -5.60 3.73
N ASP A 30 3.41 -5.81 4.53
CA ASP A 30 3.27 -6.46 5.83
C ASP A 30 2.98 -5.40 6.89
N ILE A 31 1.73 -5.38 7.34
CA ILE A 31 1.20 -4.38 8.28
C ILE A 31 0.85 -4.98 9.63
N ARG A 32 1.44 -6.13 9.98
CA ARG A 32 1.20 -6.79 11.27
C ARG A 32 1.58 -5.86 12.43
N GLY A 33 0.64 -5.65 13.35
CA GLY A 33 0.82 -4.81 14.53
C GLY A 33 0.53 -3.32 14.32
N ILE A 34 0.16 -2.89 13.10
CA ILE A 34 -0.16 -1.48 12.85
C ILE A 34 -1.45 -1.04 13.55
N ASP A 35 -2.35 -1.99 13.80
CA ASP A 35 -3.60 -1.82 14.55
C ASP A 35 -3.40 -1.38 16.00
N SER A 36 -2.19 -1.59 16.55
CA SER A 36 -1.81 -1.04 17.86
C SER A 36 -1.59 0.48 17.83
N CYS A 37 -1.36 1.06 16.65
CA CYS A 37 -1.06 2.49 16.46
C CYS A 37 -2.18 3.25 15.72
N ILE A 38 -2.80 2.62 14.71
CA ILE A 38 -3.79 3.24 13.82
C ILE A 38 -4.73 2.16 13.26
N ASN A 39 -6.00 2.52 13.02
CA ASN A 39 -6.91 1.61 12.35
C ASN A 39 -6.43 1.29 10.92
N TYR A 40 -6.60 0.05 10.49
CA TYR A 40 -6.34 -0.41 9.13
C TYR A 40 -6.92 0.50 8.05
N GLU A 41 -8.18 0.94 8.18
CA GLU A 41 -8.80 1.81 7.17
C GLU A 41 -8.10 3.18 7.11
N ASP A 42 -7.81 3.77 8.27
CA ASP A 42 -7.13 5.06 8.35
C ASP A 42 -5.69 4.97 7.82
N PHE A 43 -4.98 3.87 8.10
CA PHE A 43 -3.68 3.60 7.50
C PHE A 43 -3.76 3.50 5.98
N GLY A 44 -4.77 2.79 5.45
CA GLY A 44 -4.99 2.69 4.01
C GLY A 44 -5.25 4.06 3.35
N ARG A 45 -6.06 4.91 3.99
CA ARG A 45 -6.32 6.28 3.55
C ARG A 45 -5.05 7.14 3.58
N GLN A 46 -4.26 7.04 4.65
CA GLN A 46 -2.99 7.74 4.78
C GLN A 46 -1.99 7.31 3.70
N LEU A 47 -1.85 6.00 3.47
CA LEU A 47 -0.98 5.42 2.44
C LEU A 47 -1.33 5.97 1.05
N ARG A 48 -2.62 5.98 0.73
CA ARG A 48 -3.13 6.50 -0.54
C ARG A 48 -2.84 7.99 -0.71
N GLU A 49 -3.03 8.79 0.35
CA GLU A 49 -2.75 10.22 0.29
C GLU A 49 -1.27 10.52 0.18
N HIS A 50 -0.42 9.76 0.88
CA HIS A 50 1.03 9.88 0.82
C HIS A 50 1.55 9.63 -0.60
N VAL A 51 1.15 8.49 -1.19
CA VAL A 51 1.51 8.15 -2.58
C VAL A 51 0.95 9.18 -3.57
N ARG A 52 -0.28 9.65 -3.37
CA ARG A 52 -0.88 10.69 -4.22
C ARG A 52 -0.09 11.99 -4.16
N SER A 53 0.32 12.43 -2.97
CA SER A 53 1.10 13.67 -2.83
C SER A 53 2.50 13.55 -3.46
N GLY A 54 3.14 12.38 -3.33
CA GLY A 54 4.50 12.15 -3.79
C GLY A 54 4.61 11.83 -5.29
N THR A 55 3.58 11.23 -5.88
CA THR A 55 3.60 10.75 -7.27
C THR A 55 2.53 11.33 -8.19
N GLY A 56 1.47 11.92 -7.62
CA GLY A 56 0.27 12.33 -8.36
C GLY A 56 -0.67 11.18 -8.74
N LEU A 57 -0.34 9.94 -8.38
CA LEU A 57 -1.13 8.75 -8.73
C LEU A 57 -2.09 8.38 -7.60
N THR A 58 -3.30 7.96 -7.97
CA THR A 58 -4.24 7.35 -7.03
C THR A 58 -4.06 5.84 -7.04
N ILE A 59 -3.88 5.24 -5.87
CA ILE A 59 -3.77 3.78 -5.69
C ILE A 59 -5.03 3.22 -5.03
N GLY A 60 -5.39 1.99 -5.38
CA GLY A 60 -6.38 1.20 -4.64
C GLY A 60 -5.72 0.45 -3.49
N VAL A 61 -6.40 0.31 -2.36
CA VAL A 61 -5.89 -0.37 -1.17
C VAL A 61 -6.82 -1.51 -0.80
N GLY A 62 -6.27 -2.67 -0.50
CA GLY A 62 -7.03 -3.84 -0.04
C GLY A 62 -6.35 -4.45 1.16
N MET A 63 -7.14 -4.85 2.16
CA MET A 63 -6.62 -5.43 3.40
C MET A 63 -7.34 -6.74 3.72
N GLY A 64 -6.58 -7.70 4.22
CA GLY A 64 -7.10 -9.02 4.57
C GLY A 64 -6.02 -9.87 5.24
N PRO A 65 -6.41 -10.96 5.92
CA PRO A 65 -5.48 -11.80 6.66
C PRO A 65 -4.57 -12.64 5.76
N THR A 66 -4.89 -12.74 4.46
CA THR A 66 -4.06 -13.40 3.44
C THR A 66 -3.92 -12.51 2.22
N LYS A 67 -2.85 -12.69 1.44
CA LYS A 67 -2.61 -11.95 0.18
C LYS A 67 -3.81 -12.05 -0.77
N THR A 68 -4.42 -13.23 -0.87
CA THR A 68 -5.59 -13.47 -1.73
C THR A 68 -6.82 -12.68 -1.28
N LEU A 69 -7.10 -12.66 0.03
CA LEU A 69 -8.24 -11.91 0.57
C LEU A 69 -7.99 -10.40 0.47
N ALA A 70 -6.77 -9.95 0.75
CA ALA A 70 -6.39 -8.54 0.60
C ALA A 70 -6.57 -8.07 -0.85
N LYS A 71 -6.15 -8.87 -1.83
CA LYS A 71 -6.35 -8.59 -3.26
C LYS A 71 -7.83 -8.54 -3.64
N SER A 72 -8.65 -9.45 -3.09
CA SER A 72 -10.10 -9.44 -3.35
C SER A 72 -10.85 -8.30 -2.66
N ALA A 73 -10.31 -7.76 -1.57
CA ALA A 73 -10.90 -6.68 -0.77
C ALA A 73 -10.43 -5.28 -1.22
N GLN A 74 -9.81 -5.18 -2.40
CA GLN A 74 -9.29 -3.92 -2.90
C GLN A 74 -10.42 -2.93 -3.15
N TRP A 75 -10.32 -1.78 -2.49
CA TRP A 75 -11.22 -0.66 -2.65
C TRP A 75 -10.46 0.55 -3.21
N ALA A 76 -11.23 1.41 -3.87
CA ALA A 76 -10.74 2.51 -4.70
C ALA A 76 -10.91 3.88 -4.08
#